data_AF-A0A954J2D9-F1
#
_entry.id   AF-A0A954J2D9-F1
#
_cell.length_a   1.000
_cell.length_b   1.000
_cell.length_c   1.000
_cell.angle_alpha   90.00
_cell.angle_beta   90.00
_cell.angle_gamma   90.00
#
_symmetry.space_group_name_H-M   'P 1'
#
loop_
_entity.id
_entity.type
_entity.pdbx_description
1 polymer ?
#
loop_
_entity_poly.entity_id
_entity_poly.type
_entity_poly.pdbx_seq_one_letter_code
_entity_poly.pdbx_strand_id
1 'polypeptide(L)'
;TTDFLARVADRRRDARPEKLVWQPVLDWKRQFYWLWWDEPLRNAIVVAELDREANEVRVESEQSLKGLSVLLDEQLLDFSREVVVRVNGAVCFRGTPRPSLAVLLATSGGVDAARTYVARVPVGD
;
A
#
# COMPACT_ATOMS: atom_id res chain seq x y z
N THR A 1 -33.36 11.13 -15.68
CA THR A 1 -32.58 10.41 -14.64
C THR A 1 -31.43 9.63 -15.26
N THR A 2 -30.65 10.28 -16.15
CA THR A 2 -29.73 9.58 -17.07
C THR A 2 -28.44 10.38 -17.17
N ASP A 3 -27.61 10.39 -16.13
CA ASP A 3 -26.34 11.15 -16.20
C ASP A 3 -25.23 10.64 -15.27
N PHE A 4 -25.54 10.01 -14.14
CA PHE A 4 -24.50 9.51 -13.22
C PHE A 4 -23.67 8.35 -13.79
N LEU A 5 -24.28 7.45 -14.58
CA LEU A 5 -23.57 6.32 -15.17
C LEU A 5 -22.61 6.76 -16.30
N ALA A 6 -22.97 7.81 -17.04
CA ALA A 6 -22.11 8.36 -18.10
C ALA A 6 -20.79 8.90 -17.52
N ARG A 7 -20.83 9.52 -16.34
CA ARG A 7 -19.65 10.09 -15.67
C ARG A 7 -18.60 9.06 -15.23
N VAL A 8 -18.96 7.78 -15.19
CA VAL A 8 -18.07 6.69 -14.77
C VAL A 8 -17.86 5.63 -15.85
N ALA A 9 -18.44 5.80 -17.04
CA ALA A 9 -18.40 4.80 -18.12
C ALA A 9 -16.96 4.41 -18.52
N ASP A 10 -16.06 5.40 -18.57
CA ASP A 10 -14.67 5.21 -18.97
C ASP A 10 -13.72 5.02 -17.79
N ARG A 11 -14.22 5.05 -16.55
CA ARG A 11 -13.38 4.77 -15.39
C ARG A 11 -12.97 3.31 -15.43
N ARG A 12 -11.66 3.08 -15.48
CA ARG A 12 -11.07 1.77 -15.32
C ARG A 12 -10.58 1.62 -13.89
N ARG A 13 -10.69 0.41 -13.38
CA ARG A 13 -10.15 0.05 -12.09
C ARG A 13 -8.63 0.19 -12.15
N ASP A 14 -8.07 0.93 -11.21
CA ASP A 14 -6.65 0.91 -10.92
C ASP A 14 -6.41 0.04 -9.67
N ALA A 15 -5.68 -1.06 -9.86
CA ALA A 15 -5.32 -1.97 -8.77
C ALA A 15 -4.17 -1.45 -7.90
N ARG A 16 -3.47 -0.40 -8.36
CA ARG A 16 -2.21 0.11 -7.80
C ARG A 16 -2.19 1.65 -7.85
N PRO A 17 -3.19 2.31 -7.24
CA PRO A 17 -3.33 3.76 -7.30
C PRO A 17 -2.15 4.46 -6.63
N GLU A 18 -1.82 5.65 -7.13
CA GLU A 18 -0.74 6.48 -6.59
C GLU A 18 -1.05 7.04 -5.20
N LYS A 19 -2.34 7.16 -4.84
CA LYS A 19 -2.77 7.67 -3.54
C LYS A 19 -3.79 6.75 -2.89
N LEU A 20 -3.55 6.45 -1.62
CA LEU A 20 -4.45 5.71 -0.75
C LEU A 20 -4.85 6.57 0.43
N VAL A 21 -6.13 6.53 0.78
CA VAL A 21 -6.64 6.99 2.07
C VAL A 21 -7.38 5.81 2.68
N TRP A 22 -6.92 5.35 3.83
CA TRP A 22 -7.50 4.20 4.52
C TRP A 22 -7.87 4.55 5.95
N GLN A 23 -9.14 4.31 6.27
CA GLN A 23 -9.65 4.31 7.63
C GLN A 23 -10.14 2.89 7.97
N PRO A 24 -9.40 2.11 8.77
CA PRO A 24 -9.84 0.77 9.15
C PRO A 24 -11.11 0.83 10.01
N VAL A 25 -12.16 0.15 9.56
CA VAL A 25 -13.43 0.01 10.29
C VAL A 25 -13.84 -1.46 10.50
N LEU A 26 -13.15 -2.39 9.85
CA LEU A 26 -13.39 -3.84 9.92
C LEU A 26 -12.13 -4.53 10.43
N ASP A 27 -12.22 -5.20 11.58
CA ASP A 27 -11.04 -5.78 12.28
C ASP A 27 -10.38 -6.92 11.50
N TRP A 28 -11.14 -7.58 10.61
CA TRP A 28 -10.63 -8.67 9.76
C TRP A 28 -9.90 -8.17 8.51
N LYS A 29 -10.02 -6.89 8.15
CA LYS A 29 -9.45 -6.36 6.91
C LYS A 29 -8.03 -5.85 7.14
N ARG A 30 -7.05 -6.71 6.83
CA ARG A 30 -5.62 -6.43 6.99
C ARG A 30 -4.95 -5.80 5.77
N GLN A 31 -5.45 -6.11 4.57
CA GLN A 31 -4.89 -5.60 3.32
C GLN A 31 -5.79 -4.51 2.72
N PHE A 32 -5.17 -3.40 2.34
CA PHE A 32 -5.79 -2.34 1.56
C PHE A 32 -4.84 -1.92 0.43
N TYR A 33 -5.10 -2.43 -0.78
CA TYR A 33 -4.19 -2.27 -1.92
C TYR A 33 -2.77 -2.73 -1.57
N TRP A 34 -1.79 -1.84 -1.69
CA TRP A 34 -0.38 -2.05 -1.39
C TRP A 34 -0.01 -1.71 0.07
N LEU A 35 -1.00 -1.62 0.96
CA LEU A 35 -0.80 -1.56 2.41
C LEU A 35 -1.23 -2.86 3.08
N TRP A 36 -0.48 -3.25 4.10
CA TRP A 36 -0.79 -4.36 4.99
C TRP A 36 -0.66 -3.94 6.44
N TRP A 37 -1.67 -4.20 7.26
CA TRP A 37 -1.64 -3.93 8.69
C TRP A 37 -2.09 -5.17 9.46
N ASP A 38 -1.19 -5.75 10.25
CA ASP A 38 -1.48 -6.98 11.00
C ASP A 38 -2.64 -6.79 11.99
N GLU A 39 -2.62 -5.64 12.67
CA GLU A 39 -3.61 -5.22 13.68
C GLU A 39 -4.06 -3.77 13.39
N PRO A 40 -4.98 -3.55 12.44
CA PRO A 40 -5.40 -2.21 12.04
C PRO A 40 -6.00 -1.44 13.21
N LEU A 41 -5.48 -0.24 13.47
CA LEU A 41 -6.05 0.64 14.49
C LEU A 41 -7.37 1.23 13.98
N ARG A 42 -8.47 0.88 14.63
CA ARG A 42 -9.81 1.36 14.27
C ARG A 42 -9.86 2.89 14.30
N ASN A 43 -10.48 3.47 13.26
CA ASN A 43 -10.64 4.92 13.06
C ASN A 43 -9.35 5.71 12.83
N ALA A 44 -8.17 5.09 12.84
CA ALA A 44 -6.94 5.74 12.39
C ALA A 44 -7.07 6.12 10.91
N ILE A 45 -6.48 7.25 10.51
CA ILE A 45 -6.45 7.67 9.11
C ILE A 45 -5.01 7.52 8.63
N VAL A 46 -4.84 6.67 7.62
CA VAL A 46 -3.56 6.48 6.93
C VAL A 46 -3.69 7.08 5.55
N VAL A 47 -2.82 8.04 5.23
CA VAL A 47 -2.65 8.56 3.87
C VAL A 47 -1.34 8.03 3.34
N ALA A 48 -1.37 7.34 2.21
CA ALA A 48 -0.15 6.84 1.58
C ALA A 48 -0.07 7.26 0.12
N GLU A 49 1.11 7.67 -0.30
CA GLU A 49 1.39 8.15 -1.66
C GLU A 49 2.58 7.38 -2.26
N LEU A 50 2.43 6.96 -3.51
CA LEU A 50 3.44 6.27 -4.31
C LEU A 50 3.99 7.25 -5.33
N ASP A 51 5.30 7.46 -5.30
CA ASP A 51 6.04 8.32 -6.21
C ASP A 51 7.01 7.48 -7.04
N ARG A 52 6.58 7.13 -8.26
CA ARG A 52 7.34 6.23 -9.14
C ARG A 52 8.59 6.90 -9.70
N GLU A 53 8.58 8.21 -9.87
CA GLU A 53 9.73 8.97 -10.38
C GLU A 53 10.85 9.00 -9.34
N ALA A 54 10.49 9.31 -8.08
CA ALA A 54 11.40 9.32 -6.95
C ALA A 54 11.74 7.91 -6.40
N ASN A 55 11.02 6.88 -6.86
CA ASN A 55 11.11 5.51 -6.36
C ASN A 55 10.78 5.40 -4.85
N GLU A 56 9.74 6.12 -4.42
CA GLU A 56 9.44 6.38 -3.00
C GLU A 56 7.99 6.07 -2.64
N VAL A 57 7.76 5.65 -1.39
CA VAL A 57 6.43 5.62 -0.76
C VAL A 57 6.44 6.53 0.46
N ARG A 58 5.42 7.37 0.59
CA ARG A 58 5.20 8.26 1.73
C ARG A 58 3.97 7.79 2.48
N VAL A 59 4.06 7.67 3.80
CA VAL A 59 2.95 7.28 4.68
C VAL A 59 2.80 8.33 5.76
N GLU A 60 1.59 8.83 5.94
CA GLU A 60 1.26 9.88 6.89
C GLU A 60 0.09 9.42 7.77
N SER A 61 0.22 9.63 9.08
CA SER A 61 -0.86 9.41 10.05
C SER A 61 -0.60 10.17 11.34
N GLU A 62 -1.69 10.65 11.96
CA GLU A 62 -1.65 11.26 13.31
C GLU A 62 -1.59 10.19 14.42
N GLN A 63 -1.94 8.94 14.12
CA GLN A 63 -1.96 7.84 15.07
C GLN A 63 -0.76 6.89 14.90
N SER A 64 -0.57 6.02 15.89
CA SER A 64 0.45 4.96 15.80
C SER A 64 0.16 4.03 14.61
N LEU A 65 1.21 3.78 13.83
CA LEU A 65 1.19 2.88 12.68
C LEU A 65 1.74 1.49 13.01
N LYS A 66 1.92 1.15 14.29
CA LYS A 66 2.54 -0.11 14.72
C LYS A 66 1.95 -1.32 13.99
N GLY A 67 2.81 -2.12 13.37
CA GLY A 67 2.40 -3.30 12.58
C GLY A 67 1.87 -3.01 11.17
N LEU A 68 1.86 -1.74 10.74
CA LEU A 68 1.63 -1.36 9.34
C LEU A 68 2.88 -1.67 8.51
N SER A 69 2.67 -2.02 7.25
CA SER A 69 3.71 -2.28 6.27
C SER A 69 3.27 -1.87 4.88
N VAL A 70 4.23 -1.50 4.06
CA VAL A 70 4.07 -1.29 2.63
C VAL A 70 4.39 -2.59 1.90
N LEU A 71 3.49 -3.03 1.02
CA LEU A 71 3.67 -4.16 0.14
C LEU A 71 4.24 -3.67 -1.20
N LEU A 72 5.29 -4.32 -1.70
CA LEU A 72 6.04 -3.87 -2.86
C LEU A 72 6.25 -4.99 -3.87
N ASP A 73 6.36 -4.59 -5.13
CA ASP A 73 6.85 -5.39 -6.25
C ASP A 73 7.40 -4.46 -7.35
N GLU A 74 7.92 -5.06 -8.41
CA GLU A 74 8.55 -4.34 -9.54
C GLU A 74 7.56 -3.57 -10.42
N GLN A 75 6.25 -3.78 -10.28
CA GLN A 75 5.25 -2.94 -10.97
C GLN A 75 4.76 -1.78 -10.11
N LEU A 76 5.15 -1.68 -8.83
CA LEU A 76 4.99 -0.47 -8.02
C LEU A 76 6.22 0.43 -8.11
N LEU A 77 7.41 -0.14 -7.90
CA LEU A 77 8.67 0.57 -7.81
C LEU A 77 9.79 -0.20 -8.50
N ASP A 78 10.81 0.50 -8.96
CA ASP A 78 11.96 -0.09 -9.62
C ASP A 78 12.96 -0.64 -8.58
N PHE A 79 13.06 -1.97 -8.49
CA PHE A 79 13.97 -2.64 -7.54
C PHE A 79 15.43 -2.64 -7.99
N SER A 80 15.72 -2.20 -9.23
CA SER A 80 17.10 -1.95 -9.68
C SER A 80 17.69 -0.66 -9.10
N ARG A 81 16.83 0.21 -8.53
CA ARG A 81 17.17 1.44 -7.84
C ARG A 81 16.85 1.32 -6.35
N GLU A 82 17.45 2.17 -5.53
CA GLU A 82 17.07 2.25 -4.12
C GLU A 82 15.60 2.67 -3.98
N VAL A 83 14.84 1.91 -3.20
CA VAL A 83 13.49 2.27 -2.78
C VAL A 83 13.57 3.00 -1.45
N VAL A 84 12.81 4.08 -1.32
CA VAL A 84 12.68 4.84 -0.07
C VAL A 84 11.26 4.71 0.47
N VAL A 85 11.12 4.44 1.76
CA VAL A 85 9.82 4.52 2.44
C VAL A 85 9.93 5.53 3.58
N ARG A 86 9.02 6.50 3.58
CA ARG A 86 8.94 7.56 4.58
C ARG A 86 7.67 7.46 5.39
N VAL A 87 7.80 7.79 6.67
CA VAL A 87 6.70 7.85 7.62
C VAL A 87 6.75 9.20 8.33
N ASN A 88 5.71 10.01 8.18
CA ASN A 88 5.65 11.35 8.78
C ASN A 88 6.93 12.17 8.46
N GLY A 89 7.35 12.15 7.20
CA GLY A 89 8.59 12.75 6.68
C GLY A 89 9.91 12.03 7.00
N ALA A 90 9.96 11.15 8.01
CA ALA A 90 11.18 10.43 8.40
C ALA A 90 11.43 9.19 7.52
N VAL A 91 12.69 8.91 7.17
CA VAL A 91 13.04 7.70 6.40
C VAL A 91 12.97 6.48 7.33
N CYS A 92 12.04 5.58 7.05
CA CYS A 92 11.90 4.30 7.75
C CYS A 92 12.69 3.18 7.04
N PHE A 93 12.75 3.24 5.71
CA PHE A 93 13.49 2.28 4.91
C PHE A 93 14.18 2.96 3.73
N ARG A 94 15.41 2.53 3.44
CA ARG A 94 16.14 2.85 2.22
C ARG A 94 16.95 1.64 1.78
N GLY A 95 16.73 1.18 0.56
CA GLY A 95 17.49 0.09 -0.06
C GLY A 95 16.65 -0.72 -1.04
N THR A 96 17.13 -1.91 -1.40
CA THR A 96 16.40 -2.83 -2.29
C THR A 96 15.45 -3.71 -1.47
N PRO A 97 14.12 -3.69 -1.71
CA PRO A 97 13.19 -4.58 -1.03
C PRO A 97 13.52 -6.05 -1.33
N ARG A 98 13.46 -6.90 -0.31
CA ARG A 98 13.75 -8.34 -0.48
C ARG A 98 12.46 -9.11 -0.74
N PRO A 99 12.35 -9.82 -1.89
CA PRO A 99 11.24 -10.72 -2.13
C PRO A 99 11.15 -11.81 -1.06
N SER A 100 9.93 -12.21 -0.71
CA SER A 100 9.63 -13.21 0.30
C SER A 100 8.48 -14.09 -0.16
N LEU A 101 8.71 -15.41 -0.14
CA LEU A 101 7.66 -16.38 -0.43
C LEU A 101 6.48 -16.24 0.54
N ALA A 102 6.74 -15.87 1.80
CA ALA A 102 5.68 -15.65 2.78
C ALA A 102 4.76 -14.49 2.37
N VAL A 103 5.32 -13.39 1.85
CA VAL A 103 4.54 -12.24 1.36
C VAL A 103 3.76 -12.60 0.11
N LEU A 104 4.40 -13.32 -0.82
CA LEU A 104 3.75 -13.81 -2.03
C LEU A 104 2.53 -14.67 -1.70
N LEU A 105 2.67 -15.65 -0.80
CA LEU A 105 1.56 -16.52 -0.38
C LEU A 105 0.47 -15.77 0.40
N ALA A 106 0.86 -14.82 1.26
CA ALA A 106 -0.09 -14.04 2.04
C ALA A 106 -0.97 -13.13 1.17
N THR A 107 -0.45 -12.64 0.05
CA THR A 107 -1.14 -11.69 -0.83
C THR A 107 -1.78 -12.36 -2.07
N SER A 108 -1.33 -13.55 -2.46
CA SER A 108 -1.89 -14.29 -3.60
C SER A 108 -3.18 -15.04 -3.30
N GLY A 109 -3.52 -15.25 -2.02
CA GLY A 109 -4.75 -15.96 -1.61
C GLY A 109 -6.05 -15.18 -1.86
N GLY A 110 -5.96 -13.90 -2.27
CA GLY A 110 -7.12 -13.10 -2.62
C GLY A 110 -7.68 -13.40 -4.01
N VAL A 111 -8.92 -12.98 -4.26
CA VAL A 111 -9.61 -13.14 -5.57
C VAL A 111 -9.02 -12.22 -6.65
N ASP A 112 -8.08 -11.35 -6.29
CA ASP A 112 -7.59 -10.24 -7.11
C ASP A 112 -6.08 -10.33 -7.33
N ALA A 113 -5.69 -11.03 -8.39
CA ALA A 113 -4.29 -11.30 -8.73
C ALA A 113 -3.44 -10.01 -8.84
N ALA A 114 -4.05 -8.89 -9.23
CA ALA A 114 -3.37 -7.60 -9.36
C ALA A 114 -2.90 -7.01 -8.01
N ARG A 115 -3.35 -7.58 -6.88
CA ARG A 115 -2.97 -7.24 -5.49
C ARG A 115 -2.07 -8.29 -4.84
N THR A 116 -1.36 -9.06 -5.65
CA THR A 116 -0.27 -9.91 -5.22
C THR A 116 1.02 -9.10 -5.19
N TYR A 117 1.79 -9.23 -4.12
CA TYR A 117 3.06 -8.51 -3.91
C TYR A 117 4.14 -9.48 -3.43
N VAL A 118 5.40 -9.10 -3.61
CA VAL A 118 6.53 -10.00 -3.32
C VAL A 118 7.37 -9.55 -2.13
N ALA A 119 7.36 -8.27 -1.78
CA ALA A 119 8.13 -7.72 -0.68
C ALA A 119 7.23 -6.97 0.31
N ARG A 120 7.67 -6.90 1.57
CA ARG A 120 6.98 -6.20 2.66
C ARG A 120 7.99 -5.38 3.44
N VAL A 121 7.71 -4.09 3.60
CA VAL A 121 8.53 -3.15 4.36
C VAL A 121 7.72 -2.65 5.56
N PRO A 122 8.09 -3.02 6.80
CA PRO A 122 7.46 -2.47 8.00
C PRO A 122 7.62 -0.96 8.09
N VAL A 123 6.59 -0.25 8.56
CA VAL A 123 6.61 1.22 8.69
C VAL A 123 6.17 1.73 10.07
N GLY A 124 5.68 0.87 10.96
CA GLY A 124 5.33 1.26 12.32
C GLY A 124 6.11 0.47 13.35
N ASP A 125 6.97 1.17 14.08
CA ASP A 125 7.57 0.71 15.33
C ASP A 125 6.59 0.86 16.51
#